data_AF-A0A371FX83-F1
#
_entry.id   AF-A0A371FX83-F1
#
_cell.length_a   1.000
_cell.length_b   1.000
_cell.length_c   1.000
_cell.angle_alpha   90.00
_cell.angle_beta   90.00
_cell.angle_gamma   90.00
#
_symmetry.space_group_name_H-M   'P 1'
#
loop_
_entity.id
_entity.type
_entity.pdbx_description
1 polymer ?
#
loop_
_entity_poly.entity_id
_entity_poly.type
_entity_poly.pdbx_seq_one_letter_code
_entity_poly.pdbx_strand_id
1 'polypeptide(L)'
;MISIFLDLLEDCMEVFMDDFTICFESNLVLNFEKCHFMVIEGIVLGHLVSARGIEVDKAKVNIISSLSNLASMREKNMDFIFNQPYMDAFQELKKRLSSTPILQELNWEYLFELMCDASNSTLGAVLGQRVGKQLHVIAYAS
;
A
#
# COMPACT_ATOMS: atom_id res chain seq x y z
N MET A 1 16.43 -34.35 16.96
CA MET A 1 16.43 -32.95 16.51
C MET A 1 15.04 -32.62 15.98
N ILE A 2 14.06 -32.54 16.89
CA ILE A 2 12.61 -32.29 16.62
C ILE A 2 12.07 -31.22 17.60
N SER A 3 12.67 -31.05 18.80
CA SER A 3 12.19 -30.16 19.88
C SER A 3 12.20 -28.66 19.54
N ILE A 4 13.31 -28.14 18.99
CA ILE A 4 13.47 -26.68 18.78
C ILE A 4 12.45 -26.05 17.82
N PHE A 5 11.86 -26.84 16.91
CA PHE A 5 10.80 -26.36 16.02
C PHE A 5 9.41 -26.48 16.63
N LEU A 6 9.20 -27.34 17.64
CA LEU A 6 7.94 -27.45 18.37
C LEU A 6 7.83 -26.34 19.41
N ASP A 7 8.90 -26.06 20.13
CA ASP A 7 8.92 -25.03 21.19
C ASP A 7 8.65 -23.64 20.60
N LEU A 8 9.29 -23.29 19.47
CA LEU A 8 9.02 -22.03 18.77
C LEU A 8 7.59 -21.95 18.19
N LEU A 9 7.03 -23.10 17.78
CA LEU A 9 5.66 -23.17 17.27
C LEU A 9 4.65 -22.96 18.41
N GLU A 10 4.91 -23.55 19.57
CA GLU A 10 4.12 -23.38 20.80
C GLU A 10 4.15 -21.92 21.26
N ASP A 11 5.34 -21.32 21.37
CA ASP A 11 5.50 -19.91 21.75
C ASP A 11 4.78 -18.97 20.76
N CYS A 12 4.90 -19.23 19.45
CA CYS A 12 4.18 -18.45 18.44
C CYS A 12 2.66 -18.65 18.52
N MET A 13 2.18 -19.87 18.79
CA MET A 13 0.76 -20.17 18.93
C MET A 13 0.17 -19.55 20.20
N GLU A 14 0.93 -19.47 21.30
CA GLU A 14 0.50 -18.83 22.54
C GLU A 14 0.19 -17.34 22.31
N VAL A 15 1.16 -16.59 21.75
CA VAL A 15 0.96 -15.17 21.40
C VAL A 15 -0.23 -14.99 20.46
N PHE A 16 -0.36 -15.90 19.49
CA PHE A 16 -1.41 -15.84 18.49
C PHE A 16 -2.80 -16.13 19.06
N MET A 17 -2.90 -17.02 20.07
CA MET A 17 -4.14 -17.35 20.78
C MET A 17 -4.55 -16.24 21.76
N ASP A 18 -3.59 -15.53 22.35
CA ASP A 18 -3.86 -14.34 23.17
C ASP A 18 -4.51 -13.22 22.34
N ASP A 19 -3.97 -12.95 21.14
CA ASP A 19 -4.56 -11.98 20.20
C ASP A 19 -5.99 -12.36 19.78
N PHE A 20 -6.27 -13.65 19.59
CA PHE A 20 -7.62 -14.14 19.32
C PHE A 20 -8.57 -13.97 20.51
N THR A 21 -8.06 -14.13 21.72
CA THR A 21 -8.84 -13.90 22.94
C THR A 21 -9.28 -12.45 23.03
N ILE A 22 -8.37 -11.50 22.75
CA ILE A 22 -8.69 -10.07 22.69
C ILE A 22 -9.75 -9.77 21.62
N CYS A 23 -9.64 -10.37 20.44
CA CYS A 23 -10.63 -10.21 19.37
C CYS A 23 -12.03 -10.67 19.82
N PHE A 24 -12.10 -11.82 20.50
CA PHE A 24 -13.34 -12.38 21.02
C PHE A 24 -13.95 -11.48 22.11
N GLU A 25 -13.15 -11.03 23.08
CA GLU A 25 -13.60 -10.12 24.15
C GLU A 25 -14.08 -8.77 23.61
N SER A 26 -13.50 -8.31 22.50
CA SER A 26 -13.84 -7.05 21.84
C SER A 26 -15.03 -7.16 20.88
N ASN A 27 -15.70 -8.32 20.78
CA ASN A 27 -16.73 -8.62 19.78
C ASN A 27 -16.27 -8.40 18.32
N LEU A 28 -14.97 -8.56 18.04
CA LEU A 28 -14.42 -8.51 16.69
C LEU A 28 -14.51 -9.90 16.06
N VAL A 29 -15.08 -9.98 14.86
CA VAL A 29 -15.17 -11.23 14.10
C VAL A 29 -14.06 -11.24 13.06
N LEU A 30 -13.19 -12.25 13.15
CA LEU A 30 -12.15 -12.48 12.16
C LEU A 30 -12.73 -13.14 10.92
N ASN A 31 -12.34 -12.61 9.76
CA ASN A 31 -12.64 -13.24 8.49
C ASN A 31 -11.50 -14.20 8.11
N PHE A 32 -11.67 -15.48 8.48
CA PHE A 32 -10.69 -16.52 8.20
C PHE A 32 -10.34 -16.69 6.71
N GLU A 33 -11.24 -16.33 5.79
CA GLU A 33 -10.96 -16.39 4.34
C GLU A 33 -9.96 -15.32 3.89
N LYS A 34 -9.80 -14.25 4.67
CA LYS A 34 -8.88 -13.14 4.37
C LYS A 34 -7.59 -13.20 5.20
N CYS A 35 -7.54 -14.03 6.23
CA CYS A 35 -6.38 -14.14 7.10
C CYS A 35 -5.36 -15.12 6.52
N HIS A 36 -4.09 -14.73 6.58
CA HIS A 36 -2.95 -15.56 6.16
C HIS A 36 -2.10 -15.82 7.39
N PHE A 37 -1.93 -17.09 7.78
CA PHE A 37 -1.20 -17.48 8.98
C PHE A 37 0.02 -18.31 8.63
N MET A 38 1.12 -18.10 9.37
CA MET A 38 2.35 -18.89 9.27
C MET A 38 2.94 -18.95 7.84
N VAL A 39 2.79 -17.87 7.08
CA VAL A 39 3.34 -17.74 5.72
C VAL A 39 4.76 -17.16 5.76
N ILE A 40 5.63 -17.62 4.86
CA ILE A 40 7.01 -17.13 4.71
C ILE A 40 7.10 -15.78 3.98
N GLU A 41 6.04 -15.43 3.26
CA GLU A 41 5.83 -14.14 2.61
C GLU A 41 4.33 -13.81 2.58
N GLY A 42 3.99 -12.52 2.59
CA GLY A 42 2.60 -12.08 2.59
C GLY A 42 2.43 -10.62 2.19
N ILE A 43 1.21 -10.26 1.77
CA ILE A 43 0.88 -8.88 1.42
C ILE A 43 0.35 -8.16 2.66
N VAL A 44 1.07 -7.13 3.13
CA VAL A 44 0.66 -6.27 4.24
C VAL A 44 0.57 -4.83 3.74
N LEU A 45 -0.61 -4.22 3.83
CA LEU A 45 -0.88 -2.86 3.30
C LEU A 45 -0.46 -2.69 1.81
N GLY A 46 -0.53 -3.79 1.04
CA GLY A 46 -0.14 -3.84 -0.36
C GLY A 46 1.38 -3.73 -0.59
N HIS A 47 2.17 -4.24 0.34
CA HIS A 47 3.60 -4.50 0.20
C HIS A 47 3.85 -6.00 0.41
N LEU A 48 4.76 -6.56 -0.36
CA LEU A 48 5.25 -7.92 -0.14
C LEU A 48 6.26 -7.91 1.01
N VAL A 49 5.90 -8.55 2.11
CA VAL A 49 6.77 -8.75 3.27
C VAL A 49 7.33 -10.16 3.19
N SER A 50 8.66 -10.30 3.24
CA SER A 50 9.34 -11.59 3.27
C SER A 50 10.62 -11.50 4.11
N ALA A 51 11.31 -12.63 4.32
CA ALA A 51 12.62 -12.65 4.96
C ALA A 51 13.70 -11.83 4.20
N ARG A 52 13.46 -11.45 2.94
CA ARG A 52 14.37 -10.60 2.15
C ARG A 52 14.15 -9.10 2.38
N GLY A 53 13.08 -8.72 3.08
CA GLY A 53 12.67 -7.34 3.32
C GLY A 53 11.27 -7.04 2.78
N ILE A 54 10.99 -5.74 2.65
CA ILE A 54 9.72 -5.19 2.18
C ILE A 54 9.88 -4.76 0.72
N GLU A 55 9.04 -5.30 -0.16
CA GLU A 55 9.00 -4.97 -1.59
C GLU A 55 7.63 -4.39 -1.97
N VAL A 56 7.58 -3.56 -3.03
CA VAL A 56 6.29 -3.10 -3.57
C VAL A 56 5.57 -4.28 -4.22
N ASP A 57 4.29 -4.44 -3.91
CA ASP A 57 3.45 -5.46 -4.55
C ASP A 57 3.46 -5.28 -6.08
N LYS A 58 3.84 -6.34 -6.81
CA LYS A 58 3.86 -6.38 -8.27
C LYS A 58 2.51 -6.04 -8.89
N ALA A 59 1.39 -6.34 -8.22
CA ALA A 59 0.06 -5.97 -8.69
C ALA A 59 -0.08 -4.43 -8.75
N LYS A 60 0.42 -3.71 -7.74
CA LYS A 60 0.42 -2.23 -7.74
C LYS A 60 1.32 -1.66 -8.84
N VAL A 61 2.50 -2.26 -9.04
CA VAL A 61 3.41 -1.88 -10.14
C VAL A 61 2.74 -2.08 -11.51
N ASN A 62 2.01 -3.18 -11.67
CA ASN A 62 1.26 -3.47 -12.89
C ASN A 62 0.15 -2.45 -13.15
N ILE A 63 -0.57 -2.01 -12.11
CA ILE A 63 -1.59 -0.96 -12.26
C ILE A 63 -0.94 0.33 -12.78
N ILE A 64 0.16 0.79 -12.15
CA ILE A 64 0.84 2.03 -12.53
C ILE A 64 1.45 1.93 -13.94
N SER A 65 2.05 0.80 -14.28
CA SER A 65 2.63 0.59 -15.61
C SER A 65 1.54 0.57 -16.69
N SER A 66 0.39 -0.03 -16.40
CA SER A 66 -0.76 -0.14 -17.30
C SER A 66 -1.56 1.15 -17.50
N LEU A 67 -1.33 2.19 -16.69
CA LEU A 67 -1.98 3.50 -16.87
C LEU A 67 -1.79 3.97 -18.32
N SER A 68 -2.87 4.02 -19.09
CA SER A 68 -2.82 4.50 -20.46
C SER A 68 -2.30 5.94 -20.46
N ASN A 69 -1.45 6.27 -21.44
CA ASN A 69 -1.06 7.65 -21.66
C ASN A 69 -2.33 8.50 -21.74
N LEU A 70 -2.39 9.57 -20.95
CA LEU A 70 -3.54 10.47 -20.88
C LEU A 70 -3.72 11.15 -22.25
N ALA A 71 -4.34 10.46 -23.20
CA ALA A 71 -4.49 10.89 -24.58
C ALA A 71 -5.52 12.02 -24.74
N SER A 72 -6.22 12.37 -23.66
CA SER A 72 -7.22 13.44 -23.64
C SER A 72 -7.30 14.11 -22.28
N MET A 73 -6.24 14.81 -21.86
CA MET A 73 -6.43 15.89 -20.89
C MET A 73 -7.19 17.02 -21.60
N ARG A 74 -8.52 16.99 -21.51
CA ARG A 74 -9.36 18.09 -22.00
C ARG A 74 -9.42 19.17 -20.95
N GLU A 75 -8.43 20.05 -20.95
CA GLU A 75 -8.66 21.37 -20.36
C GLU A 75 -9.57 22.13 -21.33
N LYS A 76 -10.70 22.66 -20.84
CA LYS A 76 -11.66 23.38 -21.69
C LYS A 76 -10.90 24.54 -22.36
N ASN A 77 -10.67 24.42 -23.67
CA ASN A 77 -10.06 25.41 -24.57
C ASN A 77 -8.53 25.38 -24.76
N MET A 78 -7.82 24.29 -24.45
CA MET A 78 -6.43 24.12 -24.92
C MET A 78 -6.22 22.78 -25.61
N ASP A 79 -5.63 22.82 -26.81
CA ASP A 79 -5.18 21.62 -27.51
C ASP A 79 -3.99 21.04 -26.74
N PHE A 80 -4.21 19.90 -26.09
CA PHE A 80 -3.16 19.18 -25.40
C PHE A 80 -2.19 18.58 -26.41
N ILE A 81 -0.99 19.17 -26.55
CA ILE A 81 0.03 18.68 -27.47
C ILE A 81 0.82 17.56 -26.80
N PHE A 82 0.55 16.34 -27.25
CA PHE A 82 1.26 15.15 -26.82
C PHE A 82 2.66 15.12 -27.47
N ASN A 83 3.65 15.74 -26.82
CA ASN A 83 5.02 15.85 -27.31
C ASN A 83 5.99 14.90 -26.57
N GLN A 84 7.20 14.74 -27.11
CA GLN A 84 8.22 13.87 -26.51
C GLN A 84 8.58 14.27 -25.07
N PRO A 85 8.79 15.56 -24.73
CA PRO A 85 9.05 15.97 -23.34
C PRO A 85 7.94 15.57 -22.35
N TYR A 86 6.67 15.67 -22.75
CA TYR A 86 5.55 15.21 -21.93
C TYR A 86 5.62 13.71 -21.68
N MET A 87 5.93 12.94 -22.72
CA MET A 87 6.07 11.49 -22.62
C MET A 87 7.19 11.09 -21.68
N ASP A 88 8.35 11.75 -21.78
CA ASP A 88 9.49 11.49 -20.92
C ASP A 88 9.14 11.80 -19.45
N ALA A 89 8.45 12.93 -19.21
CA ALA A 89 7.98 13.30 -17.86
C ALA A 89 6.94 12.32 -17.29
N PHE A 90 5.99 11.85 -18.11
CA PHE A 90 4.97 10.90 -17.69
C PHE A 90 5.58 9.51 -17.37
N GLN A 91 6.55 9.07 -18.17
CA GLN A 91 7.28 7.82 -17.89
C GLN A 91 8.14 7.93 -16.63
N GLU A 92 8.81 9.07 -16.42
CA GLU A 92 9.55 9.33 -15.18
C GLU A 92 8.62 9.36 -13.96
N LEU A 93 7.42 9.93 -14.09
CA LEU A 93 6.42 9.90 -13.02
C LEU A 93 5.98 8.47 -12.69
N LYS A 94 5.64 7.64 -13.69
CA LYS A 94 5.30 6.22 -13.48
C LYS A 94 6.42 5.47 -12.78
N LYS A 95 7.66 5.70 -13.22
CA LYS A 95 8.85 5.09 -12.62
C LYS A 95 8.97 5.46 -11.15
N ARG A 96 8.81 6.75 -10.81
CA ARG A 96 8.85 7.22 -9.42
C ARG A 96 7.74 6.60 -8.58
N LEU A 97 6.49 6.62 -9.08
CA LEU A 97 5.33 6.03 -8.41
C LEU A 97 5.47 4.51 -8.19
N SER A 98 6.23 3.84 -9.04
CA SER A 98 6.50 2.40 -8.95
C SER A 98 7.77 2.06 -8.17
N SER A 99 8.54 3.06 -7.74
CA SER A 99 9.79 2.89 -6.99
C SER A 99 9.58 3.19 -5.50
N THR A 100 10.14 2.36 -4.64
CA THR A 100 10.40 2.69 -3.23
C THR A 100 11.30 3.94 -3.17
N PRO A 101 11.00 4.98 -2.35
CA PRO A 101 10.33 4.92 -1.05
C PRO A 101 9.13 5.90 -0.96
N ILE A 102 8.24 5.93 -1.96
CA ILE A 102 7.10 6.87 -1.91
C ILE A 102 6.09 6.54 -0.80
N LEU A 103 6.13 5.32 -0.25
CA LEU A 103 5.37 4.90 0.93
C LEU A 103 6.37 4.77 2.08
N GLN A 104 6.52 5.85 2.83
CA GLN A 104 7.41 5.90 3.98
C GLN A 104 6.79 5.14 5.16
N GLU A 105 7.61 4.62 6.08
CA GLU A 105 7.10 3.96 7.28
C GLU A 105 6.13 4.87 8.04
N LEU A 106 5.04 4.28 8.51
CA LEU A 106 4.06 4.92 9.37
C LEU A 106 4.76 5.40 10.65
N ASN A 107 4.76 6.70 10.90
CA ASN A 107 5.21 7.23 12.17
C ASN A 107 4.01 7.60 13.04
N TRP A 108 3.72 6.80 14.06
CA TRP A 108 2.58 6.96 14.96
C TRP A 108 2.58 8.28 15.77
N GLU A 109 3.68 9.04 15.77
CA GLU A 109 3.76 10.35 16.41
C GLU A 109 3.15 11.47 15.57
N TYR A 110 2.92 11.25 14.26
CA TYR A 110 2.33 12.24 13.35
C TYR A 110 0.86 11.93 13.03
N LEU A 111 0.05 12.99 12.95
CA LEU A 111 -1.35 12.89 12.52
C LEU A 111 -1.46 12.47 11.06
N PHE A 112 -2.46 11.62 10.80
CA PHE A 112 -2.85 11.21 9.46
C PHE A 112 -3.66 12.30 8.77
N GLU A 113 -3.36 12.52 7.49
CA GLU A 113 -4.08 13.39 6.58
C GLU A 113 -4.65 12.52 5.45
N LEU A 114 -5.99 12.52 5.33
CA LEU A 114 -6.69 11.82 4.26
C LEU A 114 -7.21 12.85 3.26
N MET A 115 -6.70 12.80 2.02
CA MET A 115 -7.17 13.61 0.91
C MET A 115 -8.01 12.73 -0.01
N CYS A 116 -9.24 13.12 -0.30
CA CYS A 116 -10.12 12.39 -1.22
C CYS A 116 -10.56 13.31 -2.35
N ASP A 117 -10.66 12.75 -3.55
CA ASP A 117 -11.29 13.39 -4.69
C ASP A 117 -12.21 12.39 -5.40
N ALA A 118 -13.36 12.86 -5.86
CA ALA A 118 -14.39 12.02 -6.45
C ALA A 118 -14.89 12.60 -7.77
N SER A 119 -15.04 11.75 -8.76
CA SER A 119 -15.77 12.03 -9.99
C SER A 119 -17.12 11.30 -10.00
N ASN A 120 -17.91 11.52 -11.05
CA ASN A 120 -19.19 10.82 -11.22
C ASN A 120 -19.05 9.29 -11.32
N SER A 121 -17.85 8.76 -11.53
CA SER A 121 -17.60 7.32 -11.76
C SER A 121 -16.47 6.71 -10.94
N THR A 122 -15.66 7.51 -10.23
CA THR A 122 -14.46 7.05 -9.52
C THR A 122 -14.23 7.85 -8.25
N LEU A 123 -13.66 7.23 -7.22
CA LEU A 123 -13.26 7.88 -5.97
C LEU A 123 -11.77 7.58 -5.74
N GLY A 124 -10.94 8.60 -5.70
CA GLY A 124 -9.54 8.49 -5.30
C GLY A 124 -9.33 8.98 -3.87
N ALA A 125 -8.45 8.33 -3.13
CA ALA A 125 -7.99 8.79 -1.83
C ALA A 125 -6.47 8.63 -1.68
N VAL A 126 -5.86 9.56 -0.94
CA VAL A 126 -4.45 9.56 -0.56
C VAL A 126 -4.38 9.67 0.95
N LEU A 127 -3.76 8.69 1.59
CA LEU A 127 -3.40 8.75 3.00
C LEU A 127 -1.95 9.22 3.11
N GLY A 128 -1.71 10.23 3.93
CA GLY A 128 -0.36 10.73 4.19
C GLY A 128 -0.18 11.25 5.61
N GLN A 129 1.04 11.65 5.93
CA GLN A 129 1.44 12.31 7.17
C GLN A 129 2.17 13.60 6.85
N ARG A 130 1.90 14.65 7.61
CA ARG A 130 2.55 15.94 7.41
C ARG A 130 3.74 16.09 8.36
N VAL A 131 4.94 16.17 7.80
CA VAL A 131 6.16 16.47 8.55
C VAL A 131 6.62 17.87 8.14
N GLY A 132 6.41 18.84 9.02
CA GLY A 132 6.60 20.26 8.71
C GLY A 132 5.65 20.73 7.60
N LYS A 133 6.20 21.17 6.46
CA LYS A 133 5.41 21.61 5.29
C LYS A 133 5.25 20.52 4.22
N GLN A 134 5.92 19.37 4.39
CA GLN A 134 5.94 18.29 3.40
C GLN A 134 4.87 17.25 3.72
N LEU A 135 4.10 16.85 2.71
CA LEU A 135 3.21 15.70 2.81
C LEU A 135 3.99 14.44 2.42
N HIS A 136 4.05 13.49 3.35
CA HIS A 136 4.61 12.16 3.15
C HIS A 136 3.47 11.20 2.86
N VAL A 137 3.46 10.62 1.67
CA VAL A 137 2.38 9.71 1.27
C VAL A 137 2.63 8.33 1.88
N ILE A 138 1.56 7.70 2.37
CA ILE A 138 1.56 6.38 2.99
C ILE A 138 0.82 5.38 2.10
N ALA A 139 -0.29 5.78 1.50
CA ALA A 139 -1.11 4.92 0.65
C ALA A 139 -1.95 5.71 -0.34
N TYR A 140 -2.26 5.06 -1.46
CA TYR A 140 -3.26 5.50 -2.44
C TYR A 140 -4.39 4.47 -2.49
N ALA A 141 -5.62 4.94 -2.63
CA ALA A 141 -6.82 4.12 -2.88
C ALA A 141 -7.61 4.71 -4.05
N SER A 142 -8.27 3.86 -4.85
CA SER A 142 -9.10 4.24 -5.99
C SER A 142 -10.28 3.29 -6.15
#